data_AF-A0A257A2I5-F1
#
_entry.id   AF-A0A257A2I5-F1
#
_cell.length_a   1.000
_cell.length_b   1.000
_cell.length_c   1.000
_cell.angle_alpha   90.00
_cell.angle_beta   90.00
_cell.angle_gamma   90.00
#
_symmetry.space_group_name_H-M   'P 1'
#
loop_
_entity.id
_entity.type
_entity.pdbx_description
1 polymer ?
#
loop_
_entity_poly.entity_id
_entity_poly.type
_entity_poly.pdbx_seq_one_letter_code
_entity_poly.pdbx_strand_id
1 'polypeptide(L)'
;MFLILSRKIPMLFKAILNILKPSLNSLILSAVLAFICIGGVIQTYAFIDNVPGIPKPPLYDELSYFNLWFPWILFAFPLHVIGGILGLQGLMGLFPEIAEGLKLPVGSIVYAYIISSWTVFCWDI
;
A
#
# COMPACT_ATOMS: atom_id res chain seq x y z
N MET A 1 -29.06 16.86 -19.16
CA MET A 1 -27.99 16.74 -18.13
C MET A 1 -27.93 15.35 -17.51
N PHE A 2 -29.05 14.76 -17.07
CA PHE A 2 -29.11 13.41 -16.47
C PHE A 2 -28.61 12.27 -17.39
N LEU A 3 -28.98 12.30 -18.67
CA LEU A 3 -28.51 11.33 -19.69
C LEU A 3 -27.00 11.39 -19.99
N ILE A 4 -26.37 12.57 -19.80
CA ILE A 4 -24.93 12.76 -20.02
C ILE A 4 -24.15 12.19 -18.83
N LEU A 5 -24.62 12.40 -17.59
CA LEU A 5 -24.05 11.76 -16.41
C LEU A 5 -24.18 10.22 -16.48
N SER A 6 -25.34 9.72 -16.90
CA SER A 6 -25.62 8.28 -17.02
C SER A 6 -24.69 7.55 -18.00
N ARG A 7 -24.24 8.19 -19.09
CA ARG A 7 -23.25 7.60 -20.02
C ARG A 7 -21.79 7.75 -19.56
N LYS A 8 -21.47 8.77 -18.76
CA LYS A 8 -20.09 9.02 -18.30
C LYS A 8 -19.63 8.04 -17.23
N ILE A 9 -20.52 7.63 -16.33
CA ILE A 9 -20.23 6.63 -15.28
C ILE A 9 -19.76 5.28 -15.86
N PRO A 10 -20.45 4.65 -16.84
CA PRO A 10 -20.00 3.39 -17.42
C PRO A 10 -18.70 3.54 -18.22
N MET A 11 -18.45 4.70 -18.85
CA MET A 11 -17.17 4.96 -19.54
C MET A 11 -16.00 5.10 -18.55
N LEU A 12 -16.19 5.84 -17.46
CA LEU A 12 -15.18 5.97 -16.41
C LEU A 12 -14.87 4.62 -15.77
N PHE A 13 -15.91 3.84 -15.44
CA PHE A 13 -15.73 2.51 -14.87
C PHE A 13 -14.95 1.59 -15.80
N LYS A 14 -15.29 1.58 -17.10
CA LYS A 14 -14.54 0.82 -18.12
C LYS A 14 -13.08 1.26 -18.21
N ALA A 15 -12.82 2.57 -18.13
CA ALA A 15 -11.46 3.10 -18.12
C ALA A 15 -10.68 2.62 -16.88
N ILE A 16 -11.27 2.73 -15.68
CA ILE A 16 -10.64 2.25 -14.43
C ILE A 16 -10.33 0.75 -14.51
N LEU A 17 -11.27 -0.06 -14.99
CA LEU A 17 -11.04 -1.50 -15.15
C LEU A 17 -9.92 -1.81 -16.15
N ASN A 18 -9.82 -1.03 -17.22
CA ASN A 18 -8.75 -1.21 -18.21
C ASN A 18 -7.38 -0.86 -17.62
N ILE A 19 -7.32 0.18 -16.78
CA ILE A 19 -6.09 0.60 -16.10
C ILE A 19 -5.68 -0.42 -15.04
N LEU A 20 -6.64 -0.89 -14.23
CA LEU A 20 -6.40 -1.89 -13.18
C LEU A 20 -6.26 -3.33 -13.72
N LYS A 21 -6.26 -3.50 -15.04
CA LYS A 21 -6.05 -4.82 -15.65
C LYS A 21 -4.65 -5.30 -15.30
N PRO A 22 -4.50 -6.50 -14.73
CA PRO A 22 -3.19 -7.02 -14.36
C PRO A 22 -2.36 -7.27 -15.63
N SER A 23 -1.12 -6.79 -15.62
CA SER A 23 -0.09 -7.11 -16.60
C SER A 23 1.16 -7.59 -15.87
N LEU A 24 2.06 -8.30 -16.56
CA LEU A 24 3.29 -8.76 -15.94
C LEU A 24 4.10 -7.58 -15.35
N ASN A 25 4.17 -6.47 -16.08
CA ASN A 25 4.86 -5.25 -15.65
C ASN A 25 4.20 -4.65 -14.39
N SER A 26 2.87 -4.57 -14.34
CA SER A 26 2.17 -4.00 -13.19
C SER A 26 2.31 -4.89 -11.95
N LEU A 27 2.32 -6.22 -12.14
CA LEU A 27 2.52 -7.18 -11.05
C LEU A 27 3.95 -7.12 -10.50
N ILE A 28 4.97 -7.03 -11.34
CA ILE A 28 6.37 -6.89 -10.90
C ILE A 28 6.56 -5.60 -10.11
N LEU A 29 6.10 -4.47 -10.64
CA LEU A 29 6.21 -3.18 -9.95
C LEU A 29 5.42 -3.18 -8.63
N SER A 30 4.22 -3.79 -8.64
CA SER A 30 3.41 -3.93 -7.43
C SER A 30 4.08 -4.81 -6.38
N ALA A 31 4.77 -5.88 -6.78
CA ALA A 31 5.50 -6.74 -5.86
C ALA A 31 6.67 -6.00 -5.20
N VAL A 32 7.41 -5.20 -5.96
CA VAL A 32 8.50 -4.36 -5.43
C VAL A 32 7.97 -3.32 -4.44
N LEU A 33 6.91 -2.60 -4.80
CA LEU A 33 6.31 -1.59 -3.92
C LEU A 33 5.66 -2.23 -2.68
N ALA A 34 5.02 -3.38 -2.81
CA ALA A 34 4.48 -4.12 -1.69
C ALA A 34 5.58 -4.61 -0.74
N PHE A 35 6.71 -5.09 -1.28
CA PHE A 35 7.89 -5.46 -0.49
C PHE A 35 8.41 -4.26 0.32
N ILE A 36 8.52 -3.09 -0.32
CA ILE A 36 8.88 -1.84 0.38
C ILE A 36 7.87 -1.53 1.48
N CYS A 37 6.56 -1.65 1.22
CA CYS A 37 5.53 -1.36 2.22
C CYS A 37 5.61 -2.30 3.42
N ILE A 38 5.73 -3.61 3.19
CA ILE A 38 5.80 -4.62 4.25
C ILE A 38 7.09 -4.44 5.05
N GLY A 39 8.24 -4.30 4.37
CA GLY A 39 9.52 -4.10 5.03
C GLY A 39 9.59 -2.78 5.80
N GLY A 40 9.01 -1.70 5.27
CA GLY A 40 8.91 -0.43 5.97
C GLY A 40 8.11 -0.52 7.26
N VAL A 41 6.99 -1.25 7.25
CA VAL A 41 6.23 -1.55 8.47
C VAL A 41 7.03 -2.40 9.45
N ILE A 42 7.70 -3.47 9.00
CA ILE A 42 8.56 -4.28 9.87
C ILE A 42 9.63 -3.41 10.55
N GLN A 43 10.21 -2.47 9.83
CA GLN A 43 11.22 -1.55 10.36
C GLN A 43 10.67 -0.53 11.37
N THR A 44 9.35 -0.35 11.51
CA THR A 44 8.83 0.46 12.62
C THR A 44 9.09 -0.16 13.99
N TYR A 45 9.43 -1.45 14.04
CA TYR A 45 9.87 -2.09 15.28
C TYR A 45 11.07 -1.38 15.92
N ALA A 46 11.95 -0.76 15.12
CA ALA A 46 13.09 0.03 15.62
C ALA A 46 12.67 1.20 16.54
N PHE A 47 11.40 1.62 16.51
CA PHE A 47 10.87 2.68 17.37
C PHE A 47 10.21 2.16 18.66
N ILE A 48 10.02 0.85 18.79
CA ILE A 48 9.32 0.21 19.91
C ILE A 48 10.11 -0.98 20.49
N ASP A 49 11.36 -1.16 20.08
CA ASP A 49 12.22 -2.29 20.48
C ASP A 49 12.60 -2.27 21.97
N ASN A 50 12.44 -1.12 22.61
CA ASN A 50 12.64 -0.90 24.04
C ASN A 50 11.39 -1.19 24.88
N VAL A 51 10.23 -1.46 24.27
CA VAL A 51 8.99 -1.75 24.99
C VAL A 51 8.98 -3.21 25.44
N PRO A 52 8.91 -3.49 26.76
CA PRO A 52 8.91 -4.86 27.27
C PRO A 52 7.72 -5.67 26.74
N GLY A 53 7.97 -6.91 26.33
CA GLY A 53 6.94 -7.87 25.95
C GLY A 53 6.53 -7.84 24.47
N ILE A 54 7.06 -6.93 23.65
CA ILE A 54 6.82 -6.93 22.21
C ILE A 54 7.90 -7.81 21.52
N PRO A 55 7.53 -8.94 20.91
CA PRO A 55 8.48 -9.76 20.17
C PRO A 55 8.96 -9.05 18.90
N LYS A 56 10.23 -9.24 18.57
CA LYS A 56 10.80 -8.80 17.30
C LYS A 56 10.04 -9.43 16.12
N PRO A 57 9.57 -8.67 15.12
CA PRO A 57 8.86 -9.22 13.98
C PRO A 57 9.77 -10.10 13.11
N PRO A 58 9.19 -11.09 12.40
CA PRO A 58 9.95 -11.92 11.48
C PRO A 58 10.59 -11.09 10.39
N LEU A 59 11.77 -11.53 9.90
CA LEU A 59 12.55 -10.88 8.85
C LEU A 59 13.14 -9.50 9.22
N TYR A 60 12.99 -9.01 10.46
CA TYR A 60 13.50 -7.69 10.85
C TYR A 60 15.01 -7.57 10.66
N ASP A 61 15.77 -8.57 11.11
CA ASP A 61 17.24 -8.53 11.05
C ASP A 61 17.73 -8.61 9.60
N GLU A 62 17.10 -9.43 8.77
CA GLU A 62 17.39 -9.58 7.34
C GLU A 62 17.03 -8.32 6.53
N LEU A 63 15.97 -7.61 6.92
CA LEU A 63 15.55 -6.38 6.25
C LEU A 63 16.29 -5.16 6.76
N SER A 64 16.92 -5.21 7.94
CA SER A 64 17.62 -4.09 8.58
C SER A 64 18.76 -3.50 7.73
N TYR A 65 19.34 -4.28 6.81
CA TYR A 65 20.38 -3.84 5.88
C TYR A 65 19.88 -2.84 4.82
N PHE A 66 18.57 -2.77 4.58
CA PHE A 66 17.95 -1.87 3.62
C PHE A 66 17.22 -0.75 4.35
N ASN A 67 17.27 0.50 3.86
CA ASN A 67 16.40 1.55 4.37
C ASN A 67 15.03 1.48 3.66
N LEU A 68 14.12 0.64 4.14
CA LEU A 68 12.79 0.44 3.55
C LEU A 68 11.72 1.33 4.18
N TRP A 69 11.92 1.72 5.45
CA TRP A 69 11.01 2.59 6.19
C TRP A 69 10.82 3.94 5.50
N PHE A 70 11.91 4.62 5.12
CA PHE A 70 11.80 5.94 4.53
C PHE A 70 11.11 5.95 3.15
N PRO A 71 11.48 5.07 2.19
CA PRO A 71 10.73 4.91 0.94
C PRO A 71 9.26 4.55 1.14
N TRP A 72 8.96 3.66 2.11
CA TRP A 72 7.58 3.32 2.43
C TRP A 72 6.79 4.53 2.92
N ILE A 73 7.34 5.32 3.85
CA ILE A 73 6.67 6.54 4.33
C ILE A 73 6.41 7.48 3.16
N LEU A 74 7.41 7.79 2.32
CA LEU A 74 7.20 8.67 1.16
C LEU A 74 6.10 8.14 0.22
N PHE A 75 6.09 6.84 -0.04
CA PHE A 75 5.12 6.21 -0.93
C PHE A 75 3.70 6.20 -0.34
N ALA A 76 3.55 5.78 0.91
CA ALA A 76 2.26 5.59 1.56
C ALA A 76 1.73 6.87 2.25
N PHE A 77 2.54 7.92 2.39
CA PHE A 77 2.14 9.16 3.07
C PHE A 77 0.84 9.76 2.54
N PRO A 78 0.62 9.90 1.21
CA PRO A 78 -0.65 10.41 0.69
C PRO A 78 -1.84 9.55 1.13
N LEU A 79 -1.68 8.23 1.16
CA LEU A 79 -2.72 7.32 1.63
C LEU A 79 -3.01 7.51 3.12
N HIS A 80 -1.98 7.67 3.95
CA HIS A 80 -2.14 7.94 5.39
C HIS A 80 -2.83 9.28 5.65
N VAL A 81 -2.48 10.34 4.90
CA VAL A 81 -3.14 11.65 5.00
C VAL A 81 -4.62 11.56 4.65
N ILE A 82 -4.94 10.95 3.50
CA ILE A 82 -6.33 10.74 3.07
C ILE A 82 -7.09 9.89 4.08
N GLY A 83 -6.48 8.80 4.57
CA GLY A 83 -7.05 7.93 5.58
C GLY A 83 -7.33 8.67 6.90
N GLY A 84 -6.44 9.57 7.32
CA GLY A 84 -6.64 10.44 8.48
C GLY A 84 -7.81 11.41 8.29
N ILE A 85 -7.86 12.11 7.16
CA ILE A 85 -8.95 13.06 6.82
C ILE A 85 -10.31 12.36 6.79
N LEU A 86 -10.36 11.15 6.23
CA LEU A 86 -11.58 10.35 6.10
C LEU A 86 -11.93 9.54 7.37
N GLY A 87 -11.12 9.62 8.44
CA GLY A 87 -11.35 8.87 9.67
C GLY A 87 -11.22 7.35 9.53
N LEU A 88 -10.47 6.86 8.53
CA LEU A 88 -10.34 5.45 8.19
C LEU A 88 -9.32 4.69 9.04
N GLN A 89 -8.71 5.34 10.04
CA GLN A 89 -7.66 4.74 10.86
C GLN A 89 -8.13 3.48 11.60
N GLY A 90 -9.42 3.41 11.97
CA GLY A 90 -10.01 2.22 12.61
C GLY A 90 -9.97 0.96 11.73
N LEU A 91 -9.90 1.09 10.40
CA LEU A 91 -9.78 -0.06 9.50
C LEU A 91 -8.47 -0.82 9.68
N MET A 92 -7.41 -0.15 10.17
CA MET A 92 -6.13 -0.80 10.44
C MET A 92 -6.25 -1.91 11.50
N GLY A 93 -7.23 -1.81 12.40
CA GLY A 93 -7.51 -2.86 13.39
C GLY A 93 -8.01 -4.17 12.77
N LEU A 94 -8.58 -4.12 11.55
CA LEU A 94 -9.07 -5.29 10.82
C LEU A 94 -7.96 -6.03 10.05
N PHE A 95 -6.77 -5.44 9.94
CA PHE A 95 -5.70 -6.03 9.15
C PHE A 95 -5.06 -7.22 9.88
N PRO A 96 -4.56 -8.23 9.13
CA PRO A 96 -3.83 -9.35 9.71
C PRO A 96 -2.62 -8.88 10.51
N GLU A 97 -2.25 -9.60 11.56
CA GLU A 97 -1.02 -9.36 12.30
C GLU A 97 0.16 -10.09 11.64
N ILE A 98 1.28 -9.39 11.48
CA ILE A 98 2.56 -9.98 11.07
C ILE A 98 3.31 -10.46 12.32
N ALA A 99 3.24 -9.67 13.39
CA ALA A 99 3.76 -9.94 14.72
C ALA A 99 2.85 -9.23 15.74
N GLU A 100 3.01 -9.57 17.01
CA GLU A 100 2.25 -8.93 18.09
C GLU A 100 2.43 -7.40 18.06
N GLY A 101 1.32 -6.67 17.98
CA GLY A 101 1.32 -5.21 17.85
C GLY A 101 1.64 -4.66 16.44
N LEU A 102 2.00 -5.51 15.46
CA LEU A 102 2.35 -5.10 14.11
C LEU A 102 1.38 -5.64 13.06
N LYS A 103 0.63 -4.73 12.43
CA LYS A 103 -0.40 -5.05 11.42
C LYS A 103 0.18 -5.03 10.01
N LEU A 104 -0.28 -5.93 9.14
CA LEU A 104 0.05 -5.94 7.73
C LEU A 104 -0.52 -4.67 7.05
N PRO A 105 0.27 -3.92 6.26
CA PRO A 105 -0.20 -2.68 5.62
C PRO A 105 -1.04 -2.97 4.37
N VAL A 106 -2.19 -3.63 4.55
CA VAL A 106 -3.08 -4.04 3.45
C VAL A 106 -3.47 -2.85 2.57
N GLY A 107 -3.79 -1.71 3.18
CA GLY A 107 -4.08 -0.47 2.43
C GLY A 107 -2.92 -0.04 1.52
N SER A 108 -1.68 -0.03 2.03
CA SER A 108 -0.50 0.34 1.24
C SER A 108 -0.19 -0.68 0.15
N ILE A 109 -0.46 -1.97 0.38
CA ILE A 109 -0.32 -3.04 -0.63
C ILE A 109 -1.34 -2.86 -1.76
N VAL A 110 -2.61 -2.60 -1.44
CA VAL A 110 -3.64 -2.31 -2.45
C VAL A 110 -3.30 -1.04 -3.22
N TYR A 111 -2.83 -0.01 -2.52
CA TYR A 111 -2.37 1.23 -3.14
C TYR A 111 -1.16 1.01 -4.07
N ALA A 112 -0.21 0.16 -3.67
CA ALA A 112 0.92 -0.27 -4.51
C ALA A 112 0.46 -0.89 -5.83
N TYR A 113 -0.56 -1.75 -5.81
CA TYR A 113 -1.13 -2.31 -7.03
C TYR A 113 -1.75 -1.24 -7.92
N ILE A 114 -2.59 -0.37 -7.35
CA ILE A 114 -3.27 0.70 -8.10
C ILE A 114 -2.26 1.62 -8.78
N ILE A 115 -1.24 2.08 -8.06
CA ILE A 115 -0.20 2.96 -8.61
C ILE A 115 0.62 2.23 -9.66
N SER A 116 0.96 0.96 -9.45
CA SER A 116 1.71 0.17 -10.44
C SER A 116 0.94 0.01 -11.74
N SER A 117 -0.34 -0.36 -11.66
CA SER A 117 -1.25 -0.48 -12.79
C SER A 117 -1.41 0.84 -13.54
N TRP A 118 -1.60 1.94 -12.80
CA TRP A 118 -1.69 3.27 -13.39
C TRP A 118 -0.39 3.68 -14.09
N THR A 119 0.75 3.44 -13.45
CA THR A 119 2.07 3.80 -13.98
C THR A 119 2.36 3.07 -15.29
N VAL A 120 2.14 1.75 -15.32
CA VAL A 120 2.34 0.95 -16.53
C VAL A 120 1.38 1.38 -17.64
N PHE A 121 0.11 1.61 -17.32
CA PHE A 121 -0.85 2.13 -18.29
C PHE A 121 -0.39 3.47 -18.88
N CYS A 122 0.14 4.39 -18.07
CA CYS A 122 0.66 5.66 -18.55
C CYS A 122 1.94 5.54 -19.39
N TRP A 123 2.77 4.50 -19.18
CA TRP A 123 3.95 4.26 -20.01
C TRP A 123 3.62 3.59 -21.34
N ASP A 124 2.49 2.87 -21.41
CA ASP A 124 2.03 2.18 -22.60
C ASP A 124 1.15 3.06 -23.52
N ILE A 125 0.84 4.30 -23.12
CA ILE A 125 0.12 5.32 -23.92
C ILE A 125 1.13 6.14 -24.74
#